data_AF-A0A0R0M0I5-F1
#
_entry.id   AF-A0A0R0M0I5-F1
#
_cell.length_a   1.000
_cell.length_b   1.000
_cell.length_c   1.000
_cell.angle_alpha   90.00
_cell.angle_beta   90.00
_cell.angle_gamma   90.00
#
_symmetry.space_group_name_H-M   'P 1'
#
loop_
_entity.id
_entity.type
_entity.pdbx_description
1 polymer ?
#
loop_
_entity_poly.entity_id
_entity_poly.type
_entity_poly.pdbx_seq_one_letter_code
_entity_poly.pdbx_strand_id
1 'polypeptide(L)'
;MQKKNYILIFVCILGLIILMTFFNRKILACGLKNHYNVCYINSTIQSLFSCVKFIEMVENCEAKTGTVLFEMKLILKDMKDKEIVDKRPLYKNMARMSKNLFKYDNKPGYTEDFLEFLINRLEKELSSFKNDDPGNGNFSN
;
A
#
# COMPACT_ATOMS: atom_id res chain seq x y z
N MET A 1 51.81 9.58 9.10
CA MET A 1 50.72 10.35 8.45
C MET A 1 49.69 9.43 7.79
N GLN A 2 50.11 8.43 7.00
CA GLN A 2 49.20 7.52 6.27
C GLN A 2 48.15 6.78 7.13
N LYS A 3 48.50 6.24 8.31
CA LYS A 3 47.54 5.53 9.19
C LYS A 3 46.32 6.38 9.62
N LYS A 4 46.50 7.68 9.86
CA LYS A 4 45.40 8.58 10.25
C LYS A 4 44.43 8.82 9.08
N ASN A 5 44.94 8.88 7.85
CA ASN A 5 44.12 9.02 6.64
C ASN A 5 43.28 7.77 6.39
N TYR A 6 43.83 6.57 6.62
CA TYR A 6 43.07 5.32 6.50
C TYR A 6 41.93 5.23 7.52
N ILE A 7 42.16 5.66 8.77
CA ILE A 7 41.12 5.68 9.80
C ILE A 7 40.01 6.67 9.41
N LEU A 8 40.35 7.86 8.92
CA LEU A 8 39.37 8.85 8.48
C LEU A 8 38.52 8.32 7.31
N ILE A 9 39.17 7.73 6.30
CA ILE A 9 38.48 7.12 5.15
C ILE A 9 37.54 6.01 5.61
N PHE A 10 37.99 5.14 6.52
CA PHE A 10 37.18 4.06 7.06
C PHE A 10 35.93 4.59 7.79
N VAL A 11 36.07 5.62 8.63
CA VAL A 11 34.94 6.25 9.32
C VAL A 11 33.96 6.89 8.33
N CYS A 12 34.45 7.54 7.27
CA CYS A 12 33.60 8.11 6.22
C CYS A 12 32.81 7.02 5.47
N ILE A 13 33.45 5.91 5.11
CA ILE A 13 32.78 4.77 4.46
C ILE A 13 31.72 4.17 5.39
N LEU A 14 32.04 3.97 6.67
CA LEU A 14 31.10 3.44 7.65
C LEU A 14 29.88 4.36 7.81
N GLY A 15 30.12 5.68 7.88
CA GLY A 15 29.06 6.69 7.92
C GLY A 15 28.17 6.66 6.68
N LEU A 16 28.76 6.51 5.49
CA LEU A 16 28.01 6.38 4.23
C LEU A 16 27.18 5.09 4.17
N ILE A 17 27.69 3.97 4.68
CA ILE A 17 26.93 2.71 4.76
C ILE A 17 25.73 2.88 5.68
N ILE A 18 25.91 3.46 6.87
CA ILE A 18 24.82 3.74 7.81
C ILE A 18 23.78 4.66 7.15
N LEU A 19 24.24 5.74 6.51
CA LEU A 19 23.38 6.69 5.82
C LEU A 19 22.58 6.01 4.68
N MET A 20 23.24 5.15 3.88
CA MET A 20 22.60 4.34 2.84
C MET A 20 21.58 3.37 3.43
N THR A 21 21.84 2.74 4.58
CA THR A 21 20.85 1.88 5.24
C THR A 21 19.65 2.65 5.78
N PHE A 22 19.82 3.89 6.24
CA PHE A 22 18.72 4.76 6.66
C PHE A 22 17.90 5.30 5.47
N PHE A 23 18.55 5.55 4.34
CA PHE A 23 17.89 6.00 3.12
C PHE A 23 17.36 4.88 2.23
N ASN A 24 17.79 3.64 2.43
CA ASN A 24 17.16 2.44 1.89
C ASN A 24 15.83 2.14 2.60
N ARG A 25 14.95 3.16 2.71
CA ARG A 25 13.52 2.89 2.76
C ARG A 25 13.23 2.00 1.55
N LYS A 26 12.69 0.81 1.78
CA LYS A 26 12.34 -0.14 0.71
C LYS A 26 11.39 0.58 -0.24
N ILE A 27 11.93 1.15 -1.31
CA ILE A 27 11.13 1.66 -2.42
C ILE A 27 10.44 0.42 -2.98
N LEU A 28 9.12 0.44 -3.01
CA LEU A 28 8.33 -0.63 -3.60
C LEU A 28 8.48 -0.52 -5.13
N ALA A 29 9.62 -0.95 -5.65
CA ALA A 29 9.96 -0.91 -7.07
C ALA A 29 9.34 -2.12 -7.79
N CYS A 30 8.03 -2.07 -8.01
CA CYS A 30 7.29 -3.07 -8.77
C CYS A 30 6.47 -2.41 -9.88
N GLY A 31 6.59 -2.86 -11.12
CA GLY A 31 5.72 -2.47 -12.22
C GLY A 31 4.34 -3.14 -12.15
N LEU A 32 3.28 -2.41 -12.48
CA LEU A 32 1.93 -2.94 -12.64
C LEU A 32 1.60 -3.04 -14.13
N LYS A 33 1.26 -4.24 -14.61
CA LYS A 33 0.88 -4.42 -16.03
C LYS A 33 -0.37 -3.61 -16.35
N ASN A 34 -0.28 -2.75 -17.36
CA ASN A 34 -1.41 -1.99 -17.86
C ASN A 34 -2.12 -2.81 -18.95
N HIS A 35 -3.29 -3.36 -18.61
CA HIS A 35 -4.15 -4.06 -19.54
C HIS A 35 -5.56 -3.47 -19.43
N TYR A 36 -6.23 -3.27 -20.56
CA TYR A 36 -7.62 -2.80 -20.60
C TYR A 36 -7.86 -1.42 -19.97
N ASN A 37 -6.99 -0.45 -20.27
CA ASN A 37 -7.14 0.95 -19.85
C ASN A 37 -7.19 1.17 -18.32
N VAL A 38 -6.54 0.31 -17.54
CA VAL A 38 -6.47 0.41 -16.07
C VAL A 38 -5.30 1.22 -15.54
N CYS A 39 -4.63 2.02 -16.38
CA CYS A 39 -3.51 2.85 -15.94
C CYS A 39 -3.90 3.79 -14.81
N TYR A 40 -5.13 4.32 -14.78
CA TYR A 40 -5.64 5.16 -13.70
C TYR A 40 -5.67 4.41 -12.35
N ILE A 41 -6.05 3.12 -12.35
CA ILE A 41 -5.98 2.26 -11.16
C ILE A 41 -4.52 2.04 -10.76
N ASN A 42 -3.66 1.69 -11.73
CA ASN A 42 -2.25 1.42 -11.48
C ASN A 42 -1.54 2.66 -10.88
N SER A 43 -1.77 3.85 -11.42
CA SER A 43 -1.17 5.10 -10.92
C SER A 43 -1.64 5.44 -9.52
N THR A 44 -2.92 5.20 -9.20
CA THR A 44 -3.43 5.41 -7.82
C THR A 44 -2.79 4.44 -6.85
N ILE A 45 -2.71 3.14 -7.18
CA ILE A 45 -2.08 2.13 -6.33
C ILE A 45 -0.60 2.45 -6.08
N GLN A 46 0.15 2.83 -7.12
CA GLN A 46 1.56 3.21 -6.98
C GLN A 46 1.73 4.45 -6.11
N SER A 47 0.87 5.46 -6.29
CA SER A 47 0.89 6.67 -5.46
C SER A 47 0.62 6.37 -3.99
N LEU A 48 -0.38 5.51 -3.71
CA LEU A 48 -0.72 5.10 -2.34
C LEU A 48 0.40 4.29 -1.68
N PHE A 49 0.98 3.31 -2.38
CA PHE A 49 2.09 2.52 -1.86
C PHE A 49 3.45 3.24 -1.92
N SER A 50 3.52 4.46 -2.44
CA SER A 50 4.65 5.34 -2.20
C SER A 50 4.59 6.01 -0.81
N CYS A 51 3.44 5.97 -0.13
CA CYS A 51 3.26 6.50 1.20
C CYS A 51 3.54 5.42 2.27
N VAL A 52 4.63 5.60 3.02
CA VAL A 52 5.06 4.66 4.08
C VAL A 52 3.96 4.44 5.13
N LYS A 53 3.29 5.51 5.58
CA LYS A 53 2.20 5.40 6.56
C LYS A 53 1.01 4.59 6.04
N PHE A 54 0.72 4.71 4.74
CA PHE A 54 -0.35 3.94 4.11
C PHE A 54 0.04 2.45 4.02
N ILE A 55 1.28 2.14 3.64
CA ILE A 55 1.80 0.76 3.69
C ILE A 55 1.66 0.19 5.10
N GLU A 56 2.16 0.90 6.12
CA GLU A 56 2.08 0.46 7.52
C GLU A 56 0.63 0.19 7.96
N MET A 57 -0.31 1.06 7.58
CA MET A 57 -1.74 0.83 7.84
C MET A 57 -2.24 -0.44 7.15
N VAL A 58 -1.94 -0.61 5.85
CA VAL A 58 -2.37 -1.80 5.10
C VAL A 58 -1.76 -3.07 5.71
N GLU A 59 -0.52 -3.06 6.19
CA GLU A 59 0.10 -4.25 6.78
C GLU A 59 -0.50 -4.61 8.15
N ASN A 60 -0.66 -3.62 9.02
CA ASN A 60 -0.99 -3.83 10.43
C ASN A 60 -2.49 -4.01 10.69
N CYS A 61 -3.37 -3.53 9.80
CA CYS A 61 -4.81 -3.70 9.99
C CYS A 61 -5.27 -5.11 9.59
N GLU A 62 -6.03 -5.80 10.44
CA GLU A 62 -6.67 -7.06 10.06
C GLU A 62 -7.66 -6.84 8.92
N ALA A 63 -7.70 -7.76 7.96
CA ALA A 63 -8.55 -7.64 6.78
C ALA A 63 -9.38 -8.92 6.60
N LYS A 64 -10.70 -8.77 6.51
CA LYS A 64 -11.63 -9.87 6.25
C LYS A 64 -11.65 -10.17 4.75
N THR A 65 -11.74 -11.43 4.36
CA THR A 65 -11.83 -11.80 2.94
C THR A 65 -13.02 -11.11 2.27
N GLY A 66 -12.81 -10.57 1.07
CA GLY A 66 -13.83 -9.84 0.32
C GLY A 66 -13.96 -8.36 0.70
N THR A 67 -13.05 -7.81 1.48
CA THR A 67 -12.96 -6.35 1.73
C THR A 67 -11.95 -5.67 0.81
N VAL A 68 -12.03 -4.34 0.68
CA VAL A 68 -11.04 -3.57 -0.09
C VAL A 68 -9.67 -3.65 0.58
N LEU A 69 -9.59 -3.57 1.90
CA LEU A 69 -8.34 -3.72 2.63
C LEU A 69 -7.67 -5.08 2.36
N PHE A 70 -8.45 -6.15 2.22
CA PHE A 70 -7.93 -7.48 1.90
C PHE A 70 -7.34 -7.54 0.49
N GLU A 71 -8.03 -6.98 -0.50
CA GLU A 71 -7.51 -6.87 -1.87
C GLU A 71 -6.22 -6.01 -1.90
N MET A 72 -6.18 -4.92 -1.15
CA MET A 72 -4.98 -4.06 -1.02
C MET A 72 -3.81 -4.80 -0.38
N LYS A 73 -4.04 -5.63 0.65
CA LYS A 73 -3.00 -6.52 1.22
C LYS A 73 -2.44 -7.49 0.20
N LEU A 74 -3.29 -8.10 -0.64
CA LEU A 74 -2.84 -9.01 -1.69
C LEU A 74 -2.01 -8.29 -2.75
N ILE A 75 -2.42 -7.09 -3.17
CA ILE A 75 -1.63 -6.27 -4.11
C ILE A 75 -0.26 -5.94 -3.51
N LEU A 76 -0.22 -5.43 -2.28
CA LEU A 76 1.01 -5.05 -1.59
C LEU A 76 1.97 -6.24 -1.45
N LYS A 77 1.46 -7.40 -1.02
CA LYS A 77 2.26 -8.63 -0.90
C LYS A 77 2.93 -8.98 -2.23
N ASP A 78 2.14 -9.03 -3.30
CA ASP A 78 2.67 -9.35 -4.63
C ASP A 78 3.68 -8.31 -5.14
N MET A 79 3.48 -7.02 -4.82
CA MET A 79 4.43 -5.95 -5.19
C MET A 79 5.73 -5.98 -4.40
N LYS A 80 5.76 -6.58 -3.21
CA LYS A 80 7.00 -6.77 -2.43
C LYS A 80 7.86 -7.91 -2.97
N ASP A 81 7.23 -8.91 -3.59
CA ASP A 81 7.88 -10.16 -3.98
C ASP A 81 8.31 -10.19 -5.45
N LYS A 82 7.81 -9.28 -6.29
CA LYS A 82 7.93 -9.36 -7.75
C LYS A 82 8.30 -8.01 -8.36
N GLU A 83 9.06 -8.05 -9.45
CA GLU A 83 9.42 -6.87 -10.23
C GLU A 83 8.25 -6.35 -11.08
N ILE A 84 7.42 -7.23 -11.63
CA ILE A 84 6.25 -6.88 -12.45
C ILE A 84 5.08 -7.80 -12.12
N VAL A 85 3.89 -7.23 -11.92
CA VAL A 85 2.69 -8.00 -11.56
C VAL A 85 1.45 -7.64 -12.38
N ASP A 86 0.61 -8.64 -12.61
CA ASP A 86 -0.76 -8.48 -13.10
C ASP A 86 -1.72 -8.50 -11.89
N LYS A 87 -2.62 -7.51 -11.82
CA LYS A 87 -3.57 -7.32 -10.73
C LYS A 87 -5.02 -7.22 -11.21
N ARG A 88 -5.28 -7.53 -12.48
CA ARG A 88 -6.64 -7.52 -13.06
C ARG A 88 -7.67 -8.30 -12.24
N PRO A 89 -7.39 -9.50 -11.70
CA PRO A 89 -8.38 -10.23 -10.91
C PRO A 89 -8.82 -9.43 -9.67
N LEU A 90 -7.88 -8.76 -9.00
CA LEU A 90 -8.14 -7.97 -7.80
C LEU A 90 -8.89 -6.67 -8.15
N TYR A 91 -8.55 -6.02 -9.27
CA TYR A 91 -9.28 -4.85 -9.77
C TYR A 91 -10.74 -5.19 -10.10
N LYS A 92 -10.98 -6.36 -10.70
CA LYS A 92 -12.33 -6.86 -10.97
C LYS A 92 -13.12 -7.11 -9.69
N ASN A 93 -12.48 -7.63 -8.64
CA ASN A 93 -13.11 -7.79 -7.32
C ASN A 93 -13.48 -6.43 -6.72
N MET A 94 -12.55 -5.47 -6.74
CA MET A 94 -12.80 -4.11 -6.26
C MET A 94 -13.92 -3.40 -7.04
N ALA A 95 -14.00 -3.59 -8.35
CA ALA A 95 -15.07 -3.01 -9.17
C ALA A 95 -16.45 -3.58 -8.79
N ARG A 96 -16.55 -4.85 -8.40
CA ARG A 96 -17.81 -5.42 -7.88
C ARG A 96 -18.24 -4.77 -6.57
N MET A 97 -17.27 -4.30 -5.77
CA MET A 97 -17.51 -3.59 -4.52
C MET A 97 -17.79 -2.09 -4.73
N SER A 98 -17.53 -1.52 -5.91
CA SER A 98 -17.57 -0.07 -6.12
C SER A 98 -18.98 0.52 -6.22
N LYS A 99 -20.03 -0.30 -6.34
CA LYS A 99 -21.41 0.15 -6.60
C LYS A 99 -21.49 1.16 -7.76
N ASN A 100 -20.66 0.99 -8.78
CA ASN A 100 -20.52 1.82 -9.99
C ASN A 100 -19.63 3.07 -9.88
N LEU A 101 -18.95 3.33 -8.76
CA LEU A 101 -17.99 4.45 -8.67
C LEU A 101 -16.87 4.31 -9.71
N PHE A 102 -16.38 3.10 -9.93
CA PHE A 102 -15.56 2.79 -11.10
C PHE A 102 -15.95 1.43 -11.65
N LYS A 103 -15.71 1.23 -12.95
CA LYS A 103 -15.98 -0.04 -13.64
C LYS A 103 -14.68 -0.64 -14.13
N TYR A 104 -14.57 -1.95 -13.97
CA TYR A 104 -13.61 -2.75 -14.71
C TYR A 104 -14.25 -3.17 -16.03
N ASP A 105 -14.45 -2.20 -16.91
CA ASP A 105 -14.72 -2.42 -18.32
C ASP A 105 -13.53 -1.87 -19.12
N ASN A 106 -13.33 -2.30 -20.36
CA ASN A 106 -12.12 -1.96 -21.13
C ASN A 106 -12.05 -0.47 -21.54
N LYS A 107 -12.74 0.42 -20.81
CA LYS A 107 -12.78 1.86 -21.03
C LYS A 107 -11.84 2.55 -20.04
N PRO A 108 -11.29 3.72 -20.40
CA PRO A 108 -10.58 4.55 -19.44
C PRO A 108 -11.53 4.98 -18.31
N GLY A 109 -10.97 5.18 -17.12
CA GLY A 109 -11.65 5.74 -15.96
C GLY A 109 -10.85 6.90 -15.37
N TYR A 110 -11.42 7.52 -14.34
CA TYR A 110 -10.81 8.64 -13.64
C TYR A 110 -10.10 8.17 -12.38
N THR A 111 -8.94 8.75 -12.10
CA THR A 111 -8.12 8.45 -10.92
C THR A 111 -8.88 8.83 -9.66
N GLU A 112 -9.61 9.96 -9.73
CA GLU A 112 -10.43 10.55 -8.70
C GLU A 112 -11.54 9.58 -8.26
N ASP A 113 -12.29 9.01 -9.20
CA ASP A 113 -13.36 8.05 -8.92
C ASP A 113 -12.85 6.80 -8.18
N PHE A 114 -11.69 6.29 -8.62
CA PHE A 114 -11.07 5.13 -7.99
C PHE A 114 -10.53 5.46 -6.58
N LEU A 115 -9.94 6.64 -6.42
CA LEU A 115 -9.46 7.11 -5.13
C LEU A 115 -10.60 7.35 -4.14
N GLU A 116 -11.68 8.00 -4.58
CA GLU A 116 -12.89 8.21 -3.79
C GLU A 116 -13.49 6.87 -3.33
N PHE A 117 -13.57 5.89 -4.23
CA PHE A 117 -13.98 4.54 -3.88
C PHE A 117 -13.11 3.93 -2.76
N LEU A 118 -11.78 4.04 -2.89
CA LEU A 118 -10.85 3.49 -1.89
C LEU A 118 -11.01 4.18 -0.54
N ILE A 119 -11.09 5.51 -0.50
CA ILE A 119 -11.28 6.28 0.74
C ILE A 119 -12.57 5.86 1.43
N ASN A 120 -13.70 5.92 0.72
CA ASN A 120 -15.02 5.61 1.27
C ASN A 120 -15.09 4.17 1.84
N ARG A 121 -14.42 3.22 1.17
CA ARG A 121 -14.41 1.82 1.62
C ARG A 121 -13.45 1.58 2.78
N LEU A 122 -12.22 2.09 2.70
CA LEU A 122 -11.22 1.91 3.75
C LEU A 122 -11.65 2.62 5.04
N GLU A 123 -12.20 3.84 4.97
CA GLU A 123 -12.71 4.53 6.16
C GLU A 123 -13.81 3.74 6.86
N LYS A 124 -14.75 3.17 6.10
CA LYS A 124 -15.84 2.35 6.63
C LYS A 124 -15.30 1.06 7.27
N GLU A 125 -14.40 0.37 6.58
CA GLU A 125 -13.78 -0.87 7.08
C GLU A 125 -12.97 -0.59 8.36
N LEU A 126 -12.17 0.49 8.37
CA LEU A 126 -11.35 0.88 9.51
C LEU A 126 -12.17 1.37 10.71
N SER A 127 -13.29 2.05 10.47
CA SER A 127 -14.19 2.49 11.56
C SER A 127 -14.91 1.32 12.21
N SER A 128 -15.21 0.25 11.46
CA SER A 128 -15.84 -0.94 12.03
C SER A 128 -14.94 -1.64 13.06
N PHE A 129 -13.61 -1.62 12.85
CA PHE A 129 -12.66 -2.21 13.81
C PHE A 129 -12.58 -1.43 15.14
N LYS A 130 -12.82 -0.12 15.13
CA LYS A 130 -12.83 0.68 16.37
C LYS A 130 -14.04 0.41 17.26
N ASN A 131 -15.15 -0.05 16.68
CA ASN A 131 -16.39 -0.30 17.42
C ASN A 131 -16.50 -1.74 17.94
N ASP A 132 -15.61 -2.64 17.52
CA ASP A 132 -15.55 -4.04 17.98
C ASP A 132 -14.60 -4.22 19.19
N ASP A 133 -14.10 -3.14 19.82
CA ASP A 133 -13.32 -3.20 21.07
C ASP A 133 -14.27 -3.38 22.28
N PRO A 134 -14.27 -4.53 22.98
CA PRO A 134 -15.20 -4.83 24.08
C PRO A 134 -14.71 -4.17 25.38
N GLY A 135 -14.66 -2.84 25.40
CA GLY A 135 -14.12 -2.04 26.50
C GLY A 135 -15.15 -1.29 27.34
N ASN A 136 -16.45 -1.62 27.26
CA ASN A 136 -17.45 -0.98 28.11
C ASN A 136 -18.48 -1.99 28.64
N GLY A 137 -17.99 -2.91 29.48
CA GLY A 137 -18.82 -3.62 30.43
C GLY A 137 -19.17 -2.69 31.58
N ASN A 138 -20.44 -2.28 31.65
CA ASN A 138 -21.05 -1.66 32.82
C ASN A 138 -20.64 -2.42 34.10
N PHE A 139 -19.84 -1.80 34.95
CA PHE A 139 -19.87 -2.11 36.38
C PHE A 139 -20.95 -1.21 37.01
N SER A 140 -22.17 -1.74 37.04
CA SER A 140 -23.18 -1.30 37.99
C SER A 140 -22.85 -1.93 39.34
N ASN A 141 -22.55 -1.09 40.34
CA ASN A 141 -22.84 -1.36 41.75
C ASN A 141 -24.13 -0.63 42.10
#